data_AF-A0A951MAN5-F1
#
_entry.id   AF-A0A951MAN5-F1
#
_cell.length_a   1.000
_cell.length_b   1.000
_cell.length_c   1.000
_cell.angle_alpha   90.00
_cell.angle_beta   90.00
_cell.angle_gamma   90.00
#
_symmetry.space_group_name_H-M   'P 1'
#
loop_
_entity.id
_entity.type
_entity.pdbx_description
1 polymer ?
#
loop_
_entity_poly.entity_id
_entity_poly.type
_entity_poly.pdbx_seq_one_letter_code
_entity_poly.pdbx_strand_id
1 'polypeptide(L)' 'MKPTTLCLASLTVLLTACSSTPVAPPASERTPIMCTQDVLQCPDGRFVGRTPPGCVFMCPAATTPPSAR' A
#
# COMPACT_ATOMS: atom_id res chain seq x y z
N MET A 1 -38.60 40.14 18.11
CA MET A 1 -37.86 39.00 18.68
C MET A 1 -38.37 37.74 17.98
N LYS A 2 -37.88 37.45 16.77
CA LYS A 2 -38.37 36.32 15.96
C LYS A 2 -37.27 35.26 15.89
N PRO A 3 -37.54 34.01 16.33
CA PRO A 3 -36.54 32.92 16.44
C PRO A 3 -35.98 32.45 15.08
N THR A 4 -36.52 32.98 13.98
CA THR A 4 -36.24 32.56 12.61
C THR A 4 -34.85 32.96 12.10
N THR A 5 -34.24 34.02 12.64
CA THR A 5 -32.92 34.51 12.16
C THR A 5 -31.76 33.63 12.65
N LEU A 6 -31.91 32.96 13.79
CA LEU A 6 -30.89 32.06 14.33
C LEU A 6 -30.69 30.80 13.47
N CYS A 7 -31.78 30.30 12.87
CA CYS A 7 -31.76 29.07 12.08
C CYS A 7 -31.00 29.22 10.75
N LEU A 8 -31.06 30.40 10.13
CA LEU A 8 -30.37 30.67 8.86
C LEU A 8 -28.86 30.79 9.03
N ALA A 9 -28.37 31.35 10.15
CA ALA A 9 -26.94 31.48 10.42
C ALA A 9 -26.26 30.11 10.66
N SER A 10 -26.96 29.15 11.26
CA SER A 10 -26.45 27.80 11.51
C SER A 10 -26.25 27.01 10.21
N LEU A 11 -27.18 27.14 9.25
CA LEU A 11 -27.08 26.46 7.96
C LEU A 11 -25.85 26.95 7.17
N THR A 12 -25.57 28.25 7.18
CA THR A 12 -24.44 28.82 6.42
C THR A 12 -23.07 28.37 6.93
N VAL A 13 -22.93 28.07 8.23
CA VAL A 13 -21.67 27.61 8.84
C VAL A 13 -21.36 26.15 8.48
N LEU A 14 -22.38 25.30 8.29
CA LEU A 14 -22.19 23.90 7.89
C LEU A 14 -21.78 23.74 6.42
N LEU A 15 -22.19 24.65 5.52
CA LEU A 15 -21.85 24.56 4.10
C LEU A 15 -20.43 25.01 3.75
N THR A 16 -19.79 25.85 4.58
CA THR A 16 -18.51 26.49 4.22
C THR A 16 -17.26 25.76 4.74
N ALA A 17 -17.42 24.66 5.49
CA ALA A 17 -16.30 23.96 6.11
C ALA A 17 -15.65 22.85 5.26
N CYS A 18 -16.10 22.57 4.03
CA CYS A 18 -15.71 21.34 3.31
C CYS A 18 -14.68 21.48 2.17
N SER A 19 -14.12 22.67 1.91
CA SER A 19 -13.33 22.88 0.68
C SER A 19 -11.82 22.98 0.83
N SER A 20 -11.23 22.63 1.98
CA SER A 20 -9.76 22.62 2.16
C SER A 20 -9.22 21.20 2.31
N THR A 21 -9.50 20.33 1.33
CA THR A 21 -8.74 19.09 1.17
C THR A 21 -7.50 19.38 0.32
N PRO A 22 -6.28 19.23 0.86
CA PRO A 22 -5.09 19.27 0.02
C PRO A 22 -5.14 18.07 -0.92
N VAL A 23 -5.27 18.33 -2.22
CA VAL A 23 -5.17 17.33 -3.28
C VAL A 23 -3.73 16.81 -3.28
N ALA A 24 -3.53 15.64 -2.66
CA ALA A 24 -2.30 14.89 -2.86
C ALA A 24 -2.17 14.56 -4.36
N PRO A 25 -0.97 14.63 -4.94
CA PRO A 25 -0.76 14.22 -6.33
C PRO A 25 -1.27 12.78 -6.50
N PRO A 26 -1.92 12.44 -7.64
CA PRO A 26 -2.38 11.08 -7.87
C PRO A 26 -1.17 10.17 -7.71
N ALA A 27 -1.24 9.27 -6.73
CA ALA A 27 -0.23 8.26 -6.52
C ALA A 27 -0.09 7.52 -7.86
N SER A 28 1.01 7.86 -8.53
CA SER A 28 1.51 7.38 -9.80
C SER A 28 0.97 6.00 -10.16
N GLU A 29 0.51 5.86 -11.41
CA GLU A 29 0.03 4.64 -12.09
C GLU A 29 0.93 3.41 -11.91
N ARG A 30 1.03 2.88 -10.69
CA ARG A 30 1.57 1.56 -10.45
C ARG A 30 0.44 0.60 -10.68
N THR A 31 0.38 0.08 -11.90
CA THR A 31 -0.36 -1.16 -12.15
C THR A 31 0.02 -2.14 -11.05
N PRO A 32 -0.95 -2.70 -10.32
CA PRO A 32 -0.61 -3.57 -9.21
C PRO A 32 0.06 -4.81 -9.79
N ILE A 33 1.31 -5.05 -9.39
CA ILE A 33 2.05 -6.22 -9.85
C ILE A 33 1.41 -7.44 -9.17
N MET A 34 0.63 -8.18 -9.97
CA MET A 34 0.01 -9.43 -9.57
C MET A 34 0.94 -10.58 -9.87
N CYS A 35 1.06 -11.47 -8.90
CA CYS A 35 2.34 -12.06 -8.64
C CYS A 35 1.91 -13.48 -8.18
N THR A 36 2.07 -14.50 -9.03
CA THR A 36 1.32 -15.78 -8.92
C THR A 36 1.79 -16.73 -7.82
N GLN A 37 3.03 -16.57 -7.35
CA GLN A 37 3.66 -17.42 -6.35
C GLN A 37 4.37 -16.56 -5.29
N ASP A 38 4.19 -16.87 -4.01
CA ASP A 38 4.77 -16.07 -2.92
C ASP A 38 6.08 -16.64 -2.36
N VAL A 39 6.37 -17.90 -2.67
CA VAL A 39 7.52 -18.64 -2.13
C VAL A 39 8.18 -19.48 -3.21
N LEU A 40 9.51 -19.42 -3.31
CA LEU A 40 10.33 -20.26 -4.17
C LEU A 40 11.27 -21.13 -3.31
N GLN A 41 11.40 -22.42 -3.65
CA GLN A 41 12.45 -23.27 -3.09
C GLN A 41 13.75 -23.11 -3.89
N CYS A 42 14.83 -22.73 -3.22
CA CYS A 42 16.16 -22.64 -3.79
C CYS A 42 16.78 -24.04 -3.99
N PRO A 43 17.82 -24.17 -4.83
CA PRO A 43 18.55 -25.44 -5.01
C PRO A 43 19.13 -26.01 -3.71
N ASP A 44 19.44 -25.16 -2.74
CA ASP A 44 19.88 -25.55 -1.39
C ASP A 44 18.75 -26.11 -0.50
N GLY A 45 17.53 -26.21 -1.03
CA GLY A 45 16.34 -26.68 -0.32
C GLY A 45 15.67 -25.64 0.58
N ARG A 46 16.29 -24.47 0.79
CA ARG A 46 15.72 -23.35 1.56
C ARG A 46 14.62 -22.64 0.78
N PHE A 47 13.64 -22.06 1.47
CA PHE A 47 12.58 -21.28 0.86
C PHE A 47 12.85 -19.78 0.98
N VAL A 48 12.59 -19.03 -0.09
CA VAL A 48 12.73 -17.57 -0.14
C VAL A 48 11.42 -16.93 -0.57
N GLY A 49 11.10 -15.80 0.06
CA GLY A 49 9.96 -14.96 -0.29
C GLY A 49 10.31 -13.96 -1.39
N ARG A 50 9.29 -13.23 -1.84
CA ARG A 50 9.43 -12.22 -2.90
C ARG A 50 10.16 -10.99 -2.42
N THR A 51 10.96 -10.43 -3.31
CA THR A 51 11.64 -9.15 -3.09
C THR A 51 10.94 -8.04 -3.88
N PRO A 52 10.33 -7.04 -3.21
CA PRO A 52 9.78 -5.86 -3.87
C PRO A 52 10.85 -5.13 -4.70
N PRO A 53 10.49 -4.42 -5.78
CA PRO A 53 9.15 -4.02 -6.19
C PRO A 53 8.41 -5.01 -7.12
N GLY A 54 8.97 -6.20 -7.40
CA GLY A 54 8.42 -7.15 -8.37
C GLY A 54 8.33 -8.60 -7.85
N CYS A 55 8.15 -9.55 -8.76
CA CYS A 55 8.06 -10.98 -8.45
C CYS A 55 9.44 -11.67 -8.48
N VAL A 56 10.47 -11.03 -7.91
CA VAL A 56 11.85 -11.52 -7.94
C VAL A 56 12.14 -12.35 -6.67
N PHE A 57 12.85 -13.47 -6.85
CA PHE A 57 13.33 -14.30 -5.74
C PHE A 57 14.85 -14.35 -5.79
N MET A 58 15.51 -14.10 -4.66
CA MET A 58 16.97 -14.17 -4.55
C MET A 58 17.37 -15.31 -3.63
N CYS A 59 17.99 -16.33 -4.20
CA CYS A 59 18.65 -17.37 -3.42
C CYS A 59 20.02 -16.87 -2.97
N PRO A 60 20.45 -17.18 -1.73
CA PRO A 60 21.83 -16.94 -1.34
C PRO A 60 22.77 -17.67 -2.31
N ALA A 61 23.95 -17.12 -2.58
CA ALA A 61 25.00 -17.89 -3.22
C ALA A 61 25.21 -19.14 -2.36
N ALA A 62 25.16 -20.31 -3.00
CA ALA A 62 25.28 -21.60 -2.34
C ALA A 62 26.66 -21.70 -1.66
N THR A 63 26.80 -21.09 -0.49
CA THR A 63 27.80 -21.50 0.48
C THR A 63 27.32 -22.87 0.89
N THR A 64 27.76 -23.86 0.14
CA THR A 64 27.41 -25.26 0.34
C THR A 64 28.29 -25.73 1.49
N PRO A 65 27.83 -25.83 2.76
CA PRO A 65 28.38 -26.90 3.56
C PRO A 65 27.88 -28.19 2.91
N PRO A 66 28.74 -29.11 2.46
CA PRO A 66 28.27 -30.43 2.08
C PRO A 66 27.84 -31.09 3.38
N SER A 67 26.56 -31.04 3.69
CA SER A 67 26.05 -31.70 4.87
C SER A 67 24.59 -32.06 4.66
N ALA A 68 24.18 -33.31 4.84
CA ALA A 68 24.88 -34.57 4.93
C ALA A 68 23.73 -35.57 4.83
N ARG A 69 23.87 -36.53 3.93
CA ARG A 69 23.19 -37.84 3.92
C ARG A 69 21.79 -37.95 4.53
#